data_AF-A0A967VZJ7-F1
#
_entry.id   AF-A0A967VZJ7-F1
#
_cell.length_a   1.000
_cell.length_b   1.000
_cell.length_c   1.000
_cell.angle_alpha   90.00
_cell.angle_beta   90.00
_cell.angle_gamma   90.00
#
_symmetry.space_group_name_H-M   'P 1'
#
loop_
_entity.id
_entity.type
_entity.pdbx_description
1 polymer ?
#
loop_
_entity_poly.entity_id
_entity_poly.type
_entity_poly.pdbx_seq_one_letter_code
_entity_poly.pdbx_strand_id
1 'polypeptide(L)' 'EAKQTGSPIVLLKGVPSDDALEFAARLTARYCDLKHESEVEITICNGDGERKIKVPPFKNSEEKQFQL' A
#
# COMPACT_ATOMS: atom_id res chain seq x y z
N GLU A 1 3.23 12.57 14.18
CA GLU A 1 2.98 13.88 13.55
C GLU A 1 2.20 13.63 12.27
N ALA A 2 0.95 14.10 12.17
CA ALA A 2 0.09 13.86 11.01
C ALA A 2 0.49 14.82 9.89
N LYS A 3 1.45 14.41 9.04
CA LYS A 3 1.82 15.18 7.84
C LYS A 3 0.78 14.95 6.74
N GLN A 4 -0.34 15.67 6.90
CA GLN A 4 -1.27 16.15 5.87
C GLN A 4 -1.90 15.18 4.86
N THR A 5 -1.94 13.87 5.13
CA THR A 5 -2.85 12.97 4.40
C THR A 5 -3.38 11.88 5.33
N GLY A 6 -4.69 11.70 5.36
CA GLY A 6 -5.34 10.52 5.90
C GLY A 6 -4.95 9.30 5.07
N SER A 7 -4.46 8.27 5.74
CA SER A 7 -4.15 6.97 5.14
C SER A 7 -4.52 5.87 6.13
N PRO A 8 -5.13 4.77 5.67
CA PRO A 8 -5.24 3.59 6.52
C PRO A 8 -3.86 3.00 6.81
N ILE A 9 -3.82 2.12 7.81
CA ILE A 9 -2.69 1.23 8.07
C ILE A 9 -3.11 -0.17 7.63
N VAL A 10 -2.32 -0.79 6.74
CA VAL A 10 -2.49 -2.18 6.32
C VAL A 10 -1.46 -3.04 7.04
N LEU A 11 -1.90 -4.15 7.64
CA LEU A 11 -1.05 -5.09 8.35
C LEU A 11 -1.00 -6.42 7.60
N LEU A 12 0.20 -6.91 7.31
CA LEU A 12 0.45 -8.24 6.79
C LEU A 12 0.93 -9.16 7.92
N LYS A 13 0.43 -10.40 7.95
CA LYS A 13 0.82 -11.40 8.93
C LYS A 13 1.92 -12.30 8.36
N GLY A 14 2.93 -12.60 9.17
CA GLY A 14 4.04 -13.49 8.79
C GLY A 14 5.13 -12.77 8.00
N VAL A 15 5.87 -13.54 7.19
CA VAL A 15 6.89 -13.02 6.27
C VAL A 15 6.23 -12.79 4.91
N PRO A 16 5.95 -11.54 4.51
CA PRO A 16 5.23 -11.28 3.27
C PRO A 16 6.15 -11.44 2.05
N SER A 17 5.59 -11.96 0.95
CA SER A 17 6.24 -11.91 -0.37
C SER A 17 6.24 -10.48 -0.92
N ASP A 18 7.07 -10.23 -1.93
CA ASP A 18 7.07 -8.94 -2.63
C ASP A 18 5.70 -8.62 -3.26
N ASP A 19 5.02 -9.62 -3.82
CA ASP A 19 3.66 -9.46 -4.36
C ASP A 19 2.65 -9.05 -3.28
N ALA A 20 2.76 -9.62 -2.07
CA ALA A 20 1.89 -9.27 -0.95
C ALA A 20 2.16 -7.85 -0.43
N LEU A 21 3.43 -7.43 -0.44
CA LEU A 21 3.84 -6.07 -0.08
C LEU A 21 3.32 -5.05 -1.10
N GLU A 22 3.46 -5.35 -2.39
CA GLU A 22 2.92 -4.52 -3.46
C GLU A 22 1.40 -4.41 -3.34
N PHE A 23 0.69 -5.54 -3.18
CA PHE A 23 -0.75 -5.54 -3.00
C PHE A 23 -1.20 -4.69 -1.80
N ALA A 24 -0.56 -4.85 -0.64
CA ALA A 24 -0.87 -4.07 0.56
C ALA A 24 -0.62 -2.57 0.37
N ALA A 25 0.46 -2.20 -0.31
CA ALA A 25 0.77 -0.81 -0.61
C ALA A 25 -0.25 -0.21 -1.59
N ARG A 26 -0.63 -0.94 -2.64
CA ARG A 26 -1.65 -0.51 -3.61
C ARG A 26 -3.02 -0.36 -2.95
N LEU A 27 -3.36 -1.24 -2.02
CA LEU A 27 -4.59 -1.16 -1.22
C LEU A 27 -4.57 0.07 -0.30
N THR A 28 -3.43 0.35 0.32
CA THR A 28 -3.22 1.56 1.13
C THR A 28 -3.40 2.82 0.26
N ALA A 29 -2.78 2.85 -0.92
CA ALA A 29 -2.88 3.95 -1.88
C ALA A 29 -4.32 4.20 -2.35
N ARG A 30 -5.13 3.14 -2.52
CA ARG A 30 -6.55 3.25 -2.89
C ARG A 30 -7.39 4.00 -1.88
N TYR A 31 -7.09 3.85 -0.59
CA TYR A 31 -7.91 4.38 0.50
C TYR A 31 -7.27 5.60 1.20
N CYS A 32 -6.15 6.10 0.70
CA CYS A 32 -5.55 7.34 1.18
C CYS A 32 -6.16 8.60 0.51
N ASP A 33 -5.77 9.77 0.99
CA ASP A 33 -6.18 11.04 0.39
C ASP A 33 -5.62 11.25 -1.02
N LEU A 34 -4.43 10.70 -1.31
CA LEU A 34 -3.73 10.79 -2.60
C LEU A 34 -4.19 9.75 -3.64
N LYS A 35 -5.31 9.05 -3.41
CA LYS A 35 -5.86 8.01 -4.31
C LYS A 35 -6.16 8.44 -5.75
N HIS A 36 -6.11 9.74 -6.04
CA HIS A 36 -6.34 10.33 -7.36
C HIS A 36 -5.04 10.54 -8.16
N GLU A 37 -3.89 10.44 -7.50
CA GLU A 37 -2.58 10.52 -8.15
C GLU A 37 -2.26 9.25 -8.95
N SER A 38 -1.40 9.36 -9.97
CA SER A 38 -0.98 8.21 -10.76
C SER A 38 -0.12 7.23 -9.96
N GLU A 39 0.66 7.75 -9.01
CA GLU A 39 1.47 6.98 -8.07
C GLU A 39 1.46 7.63 -6.70
N VAL A 40 1.49 6.81 -5.65
CA VAL A 40 1.58 7.23 -4.24
C VAL A 40 2.82 6.61 -3.62
N GLU A 41 3.60 7.40 -2.88
CA GLU A 41 4.71 6.90 -2.06
C GLU A 41 4.16 6.30 -0.77
N ILE A 42 4.40 5.01 -0.56
CA ILE A 42 3.98 4.25 0.62
C ILE A 42 5.20 3.86 1.43
N THR A 43 5.16 4.17 2.72
CA THR A 43 6.12 3.69 3.71
C THR A 43 5.73 2.29 4.18
N ILE A 44 6.67 1.35 4.13
CA ILE A 44 6.58 0.01 4.69
C ILE A 44 7.53 -0.06 5.89
N CYS A 45 7.01 -0.41 7.05
CA CYS A 45 7.80 -0.63 8.27
C CYS A 45 7.76 -2.10 8.66
N ASN A 46 8.92 -2.68 8.94
CA ASN A 46 9.07 -4.02 9.51
C ASN A 46 10.21 -4.06 10.55
N GLY A 47 10.56 -5.25 11.05
CA GLY A 47 11.64 -5.42 12.04
C GLY A 47 13.03 -5.01 11.53
N ASP A 48 13.21 -4.91 10.21
CA ASP A 48 14.49 -4.56 9.57
C ASP A 48 14.60 -3.05 9.26
N GLY A 49 13.51 -2.29 9.44
CA GLY A 49 13.48 -0.83 9.29
C GLY A 49 12.32 -0.32 8.44
N GLU A 50 12.55 0.84 7.84
CA GLU A 50 11.60 1.53 6.98
C GLU A 50 12.08 1.53 5.53
N ARG A 51 11.20 1.20 4.58
CA ARG A 51 11.44 1.40 3.14
C ARG A 51 10.25 2.06 2.48
N LYS A 52 10.50 2.80 1.40
CA LYS A 52 9.46 3.48 0.61
C LYS A 52 9.33 2.86 -0.76
N ILE A 53 8.10 2.68 -1.22
CA ILE A 53 7.80 2.24 -2.59
C ILE A 53 6.77 3.17 -3.23
N LYS A 54 6.86 3.35 -4.54
CA LYS A 54 5.85 4.07 -5.32
C LYS A 54 4.96 3.06 -6.02
N VAL A 55 3.65 3.20 -5.85
CA VAL A 55 2.68 2.29 -6.42
C VAL A 55 1.44 3.05 -6.92
N PRO A 56 0.78 2.57 -8.00
CA PRO A 56 -0.50 3.11 -8.40
C PRO A 56 -1.62 2.63 -7.45
N PRO A 57 -2.65 3.45 -7.17
CA PRO A 57 -3.83 3.02 -6.44
C PRO A 57 -4.47 1.76 -7.04
N PHE A 58 -4.92 0.84 -6.18
CA PHE A 58 -5.56 -0.40 -6.61
C PHE A 58 -6.93 -0.17 -7.26
N LYS A 59 -7.15 -0.64 -8.49
CA LYS A 59 -8.41 -0.45 -9.24
C LYS A 59 -9.33 -1.67 -9.15
N ASN A 60 -10.64 -1.46 -9.25
CA ASN A 60 -11.65 -2.53 -9.19
C ASN A 60 -11.45 -3.63 -10.24
N SER A 61 -10.92 -3.26 -11.42
CA SER A 61 -10.64 -4.22 -12.49
C SER A 61 -9.57 -5.25 -12.13
N GLU A 62 -8.79 -5.01 -11.07
CA GLU A 62 -7.63 -5.80 -10.67
C GLU A 62 -7.94 -6.77 -9.52
N GLU A 63 -9.15 -6.73 -8.95
CA GLU A 63 -9.58 -7.59 -7.83
C GLU A 63 -9.44 -9.08 -8.13
N LYS A 64 -9.61 -9.49 -9.40
CA LYS A 64 -9.51 -10.90 -9.81
C LYS A 64 -8.08 -11.47 -9.77
N GLN A 65 -7.07 -10.60 -9.76
CA GLN A 65 -5.65 -10.98 -9.79
C GLN A 65 -5.15 -11.37 -8.39
N PHE A 66 -5.82 -10.91 -7.34
CA PHE A 66 -5.47 -11.15 -5.95
C PHE A 66 -6.64 -11.87 -5.28
N GLN A 67 -6.81 -13.16 -5.58
CA GLN A 67 -7.76 -13.98 -4.82
C GLN A 67 -7.21 -14.15 -3.40
N LEU A 68 -7.77 -13.39 -2.47
CA LEU A 68 -7.55 -13.54 -1.02
C LEU A 68 -8.19 -14.83 -0.51
#